data_AF-K7ZW01-F1
#
_entry.id   AF-K7ZW01-F1
#
_cell.length_a   1.000
_cell.length_b   1.000
_cell.length_c   1.000
_cell.angle_alpha   90.00
_cell.angle_beta   90.00
_cell.angle_gamma   90.00
#
_symmetry.space_group_name_H-M   'P 1'
#
loop_
_entity.id
_entity.type
_entity.pdbx_description
1 polymer ?
#
loop_
_entity_poly.entity_id
_entity_poly.type
_entity_poly.pdbx_seq_one_letter_code
_entity_poly.pdbx_strand_id
1 'polypeptide(L)'
;SQSLNSTHATLVLPVPKPDRDHLENQMLFHFGNYGNLLNVTTTDVDALNGMMISIAINYATQIGATFIMLAIMLLMTPRRRFKRLPTIISLLALCINLIRVVLLALFYPSHWTDFYVLYSGDWQFVPPSDMQISVAATVLSIPVTALLLSALMVQAWSMMQLWTPLWRALVVLVSGLLSLATVALSFVNCIFQAKNIMYADPFPPRWVRKLYLALTTGSISWFTFLFVIRLVMHMWTNRSILPSMKGLKAMDVLIITNSILMLIPVLFAGLEFLDSASGFESGSLTQTSVVIVLPLGTLVAQRIATRDTCLILWRL
;
A
#
# COMPACT_ATOMS: atom_id res chain seq x y z
N SER A 1 67.80 11.58 -20.29
CA SER A 1 67.17 10.71 -19.28
C SER A 1 67.20 11.43 -17.93
N GLN A 2 66.19 12.26 -17.66
CA GLN A 2 66.02 12.91 -16.36
C GLN A 2 64.78 12.31 -15.70
N SER A 3 65.01 11.63 -14.58
CA SER A 3 64.04 10.93 -13.77
C SER A 3 63.06 11.92 -13.12
N LEU A 4 61.79 11.86 -13.51
CA LEU A 4 60.69 12.47 -12.77
C LEU A 4 60.49 11.68 -11.47
N ASN A 5 61.02 12.21 -10.37
CA ASN A 5 60.77 11.69 -9.04
C ASN A 5 59.40 12.22 -8.57
N SER A 6 58.36 11.41 -8.78
CA SER A 6 57.00 11.71 -8.35
C SER A 6 56.87 11.53 -6.83
N THR A 7 57.17 12.59 -6.06
CA THR A 7 56.74 12.66 -4.66
C THR A 7 55.24 12.89 -4.63
N HIS A 8 54.48 11.81 -4.42
CA HIS A 8 53.12 11.89 -3.92
C HIS A 8 53.16 12.55 -2.54
N ALA A 9 53.03 13.88 -2.51
CA ALA A 9 52.77 14.62 -1.29
C ALA A 9 51.33 14.32 -0.88
N THR A 10 51.13 13.25 -0.12
CA THR A 10 49.88 13.00 0.58
C THR A 10 49.76 14.10 1.64
N LEU A 11 49.01 15.17 1.33
CA LEU A 11 48.61 16.18 2.30
C LEU A 11 47.77 15.49 3.38
N VAL A 12 48.41 15.05 4.47
CA VAL A 12 47.71 14.65 5.68
C VAL A 12 47.29 15.93 6.37
N LEU A 13 46.09 16.42 6.03
CA LEU A 13 45.46 17.51 6.75
C LEU A 13 45.26 17.07 8.22
N PRO A 14 45.51 17.96 9.20
CA PRO A 14 45.24 17.65 10.59
C PRO A 14 43.77 17.27 10.73
N VAL A 15 43.50 16.04 11.20
CA VAL A 15 42.13 15.56 11.44
C VAL A 15 41.52 16.49 12.49
N PRO A 16 40.52 17.33 12.15
CA PRO A 16 39.88 18.17 13.14
C PRO A 16 39.25 17.26 14.21
N LYS A 17 39.18 17.74 15.46
CA LYS A 17 38.44 17.02 16.50
C LYS A 17 37.06 16.68 15.95
N PRO A 18 36.56 15.44 16.11
CA PRO A 18 35.27 15.04 15.58
C PRO A 18 34.18 15.87 16.25
N ASP A 19 33.82 16.96 15.59
CA ASP A 19 32.71 17.82 15.94
C ASP A 19 31.55 17.40 15.04
N ARG A 20 30.52 16.83 15.67
CA ARG A 20 29.40 16.18 14.98
C ARG A 20 28.68 17.16 14.06
N ASP A 21 28.54 18.41 14.50
CA ASP A 21 27.82 19.45 13.76
C ASP A 21 28.57 19.90 12.49
N HIS A 22 29.92 19.80 12.48
CA HIS A 22 30.75 20.06 11.31
C HIS A 22 30.77 18.89 10.31
N LEU A 23 30.64 17.65 10.80
CA LEU A 23 30.60 16.45 9.95
C LEU A 23 29.21 16.23 9.33
N GLU A 24 28.14 16.60 10.03
CA GLU A 24 26.74 16.51 9.55
C GLU A 24 26.36 17.59 8.52
N ASN A 25 27.12 18.69 8.43
CA ASN A 25 26.86 19.77 7.46
C ASN A 25 27.95 19.89 6.38
N GLN A 26 28.69 18.82 6.12
CA GLN A 26 29.67 18.83 5.04
C GLN A 26 28.98 18.98 3.69
N MET A 27 29.36 20.01 2.95
CA MET A 27 28.87 20.23 1.60
C MET A 27 29.67 19.38 0.61
N LEU A 28 28.97 18.46 -0.04
CA LEU A 28 29.48 17.67 -1.15
C LEU A 28 29.17 18.42 -2.44
N PHE A 29 30.22 18.91 -3.11
CA PHE A 29 30.10 19.53 -4.42
C PHE A 29 30.00 18.46 -5.50
N HIS A 30 28.81 18.31 -6.07
CA HIS A 30 28.60 17.45 -7.23
C HIS A 30 28.39 18.30 -8.48
N PHE A 31 28.91 17.83 -9.60
CA PHE A 31 28.52 18.38 -10.90
C PHE A 31 27.28 17.62 -11.36
N GLY A 32 26.16 18.34 -11.49
CA GLY A 32 24.96 17.79 -12.12
C GLY A 32 25.16 17.63 -13.63
N ASN A 33 24.23 16.92 -14.28
CA ASN A 33 24.25 16.68 -15.74
C ASN A 33 24.31 17.99 -16.58
N TYR A 34 23.82 19.11 -16.02
CA TYR A 34 23.82 20.44 -16.67
C TYR A 34 25.05 21.30 -16.34
N GLY A 35 26.10 20.74 -15.72
CA GLY A 35 27.30 21.45 -15.32
C GLY A 35 27.13 22.39 -14.10
N ASN A 36 25.95 22.42 -13.51
CA ASN A 36 25.69 23.19 -12.29
C ASN A 36 26.30 22.48 -11.07
N LEU A 37 26.89 23.26 -10.17
CA LEU A 37 27.32 22.78 -8.86
C LEU A 37 26.08 22.51 -8.00
N LEU A 38 25.86 21.24 -7.71
CA LEU A 38 24.88 20.79 -6.72
C LEU A 38 25.56 20.81 -5.37
N ASN A 39 25.08 21.71 -4.50
CA ASN A 39 25.49 21.74 -3.10
C ASN A 39 24.58 20.78 -2.34
N VAL A 40 25.06 19.56 -2.11
CA VAL A 40 24.34 18.54 -1.34
C VAL A 40 25.00 18.43 0.02
N THR A 41 24.24 18.55 1.10
CA THR A 41 24.78 18.37 2.45
C THR A 41 24.78 16.89 2.85
N THR A 42 25.65 16.48 3.77
CA THR A 42 25.64 15.12 4.32
C THR A 42 24.33 14.80 5.06
N THR A 43 23.65 15.80 5.63
CA THR A 43 22.29 15.68 6.18
C THR A 43 21.24 15.39 5.11
N ASP A 44 21.30 16.01 3.93
CA ASP A 44 20.39 15.69 2.83
C ASP A 44 20.58 14.25 2.33
N VAL A 45 21.83 13.79 2.29
CA VAL A 45 22.17 12.40 1.92
C VAL A 45 21.60 11.41 2.92
N ASP A 46 21.81 11.66 4.21
CA ASP A 46 21.33 10.77 5.27
C ASP A 46 19.79 10.76 5.35
N ALA A 47 19.14 11.91 5.18
CA ALA A 47 17.69 12.01 5.11
C ALA A 47 17.11 11.23 3.91
N LEU A 48 17.72 11.33 2.74
CA LEU A 48 17.30 10.59 1.55
C LEU A 48 17.49 9.07 1.72
N ASN A 49 18.64 8.64 2.24
CA ASN A 49 18.91 7.24 2.53
C ASN A 49 17.94 6.68 3.59
N GLY A 50 17.70 7.42 4.67
CA GLY A 50 16.73 7.07 5.70
C GLY A 50 15.31 6.92 5.13
N MET A 51 14.92 7.80 4.22
CA MET A 51 13.63 7.69 3.50
C MET A 51 13.58 6.44 2.62
N MET A 52 14.62 6.18 1.81
CA MET A 52 14.69 5.01 0.92
C MET A 52 14.63 3.70 1.70
N ILE A 53 15.40 3.58 2.78
CA ILE A 53 15.39 2.40 3.66
C ILE A 53 14.01 2.21 4.28
N SER A 54 13.37 3.28 4.76
CA SER A 54 12.04 3.22 5.36
C SER A 54 10.99 2.69 4.37
N ILE A 55 11.04 3.13 3.10
CA ILE A 55 10.11 2.65 2.08
C ILE A 55 10.43 1.20 1.67
N ALA A 56 11.71 0.83 1.57
CA ALA A 56 12.12 -0.55 1.28
C ALA A 56 11.64 -1.54 2.36
N ILE A 57 11.80 -1.19 3.64
CA ILE A 57 11.27 -1.97 4.78
C ILE A 57 9.75 -2.07 4.66
N ASN A 58 9.07 -0.98 4.35
CA ASN A 58 7.63 -0.97 4.17
C ASN A 58 7.19 -1.96 3.07
N TYR A 59 7.81 -1.95 1.89
CA TYR A 59 7.50 -2.94 0.85
C TYR A 59 7.84 -4.38 1.27
N ALA A 60 8.94 -4.60 2.00
CA ALA A 60 9.26 -5.92 2.55
C ALA A 60 8.17 -6.44 3.51
N THR A 61 7.64 -5.59 4.40
CA THR A 61 6.53 -5.97 5.28
C THR A 61 5.26 -6.31 4.50
N GLN A 62 4.95 -5.55 3.44
CA GLN A 62 3.81 -5.80 2.56
C GLN A 62 3.95 -7.14 1.82
N ILE A 63 5.15 -7.50 1.34
CA ILE A 63 5.44 -8.80 0.72
C ILE A 63 5.17 -9.94 1.72
N GLY A 64 5.75 -9.85 2.92
CA GLY A 64 5.56 -10.88 3.95
C GLY A 64 4.09 -11.05 4.33
N ALA A 65 3.38 -9.95 4.56
CA ALA A 65 1.98 -9.98 4.98
C ALA A 65 1.04 -10.52 3.88
N THR A 66 1.26 -10.12 2.61
CA THR A 66 0.47 -10.64 1.47
C THR A 66 0.77 -12.11 1.20
N PHE A 67 2.02 -12.55 1.31
CA PHE A 67 2.41 -13.95 1.15
C PHE A 67 1.79 -14.84 2.22
N ILE A 68 1.89 -14.46 3.50
CA ILE A 68 1.27 -15.20 4.61
C ILE A 68 -0.25 -15.26 4.43
N MET A 69 -0.88 -14.15 4.04
CA MET A 69 -2.33 -14.12 3.80
C MET A 69 -2.75 -15.03 2.66
N LEU A 70 -1.97 -15.05 1.57
CA LEU A 70 -2.19 -15.95 0.45
C LEU A 70 -2.08 -17.41 0.89
N ALA A 71 -1.06 -17.76 1.68
CA ALA A 71 -0.90 -19.09 2.25
C ALA A 71 -2.06 -19.48 3.16
N ILE A 72 -2.50 -18.59 4.06
CA ILE A 72 -3.65 -18.81 4.94
C ILE A 72 -4.93 -19.02 4.12
N MET A 73 -5.19 -18.19 3.10
CA MET A 73 -6.35 -18.36 2.22
C MET A 73 -6.32 -19.71 1.51
N LEU A 74 -5.15 -20.13 1.00
CA LEU A 74 -4.99 -21.39 0.29
C LEU A 74 -5.19 -22.61 1.21
N LEU A 75 -4.70 -22.54 2.45
CA LEU A 75 -4.75 -23.64 3.42
C LEU A 75 -6.08 -23.71 4.19
N MET A 76 -6.68 -22.58 4.56
CA MET A 76 -7.88 -22.55 5.40
C MET A 76 -9.19 -22.55 4.61
N THR A 77 -9.19 -22.17 3.33
CA THR A 77 -10.43 -22.08 2.56
C THR A 77 -10.86 -23.48 2.06
N PRO A 78 -12.08 -23.95 2.34
CA PRO A 78 -12.55 -25.23 1.84
C PRO A 78 -12.66 -25.24 0.29
N ARG A 79 -12.27 -26.34 -0.36
CA ARG A 79 -12.35 -26.53 -1.85
C ARG A 79 -13.71 -26.15 -2.46
N ARG A 80 -14.81 -26.37 -1.73
CA ARG A 80 -16.17 -26.03 -2.18
C ARG A 80 -16.40 -24.51 -2.27
N ARG A 81 -15.71 -23.70 -1.47
CA ARG A 81 -15.86 -22.23 -1.45
C ARG A 81 -14.88 -21.51 -2.38
N PHE A 82 -13.82 -22.16 -2.84
CA PHE A 82 -12.93 -21.60 -3.86
C PHE A 82 -13.64 -21.21 -5.16
N LYS A 83 -14.76 -21.86 -5.49
CA LYS A 83 -15.56 -21.52 -6.68
C LYS A 83 -16.41 -20.25 -6.52
N ARG A 84 -16.45 -19.63 -5.34
CA ARG A 84 -17.24 -18.42 -5.12
C ARG A 84 -16.49 -17.21 -5.67
N LEU A 85 -17.18 -16.38 -6.46
CA LEU A 85 -16.62 -15.16 -7.06
C LEU A 85 -15.86 -14.25 -6.07
N PRO A 86 -16.36 -13.95 -4.85
CA PRO A 86 -15.62 -13.11 -3.91
C PRO A 86 -14.24 -13.68 -3.56
N THR A 87 -14.15 -15.00 -3.36
CA THR A 87 -12.90 -15.68 -3.00
C THR A 87 -11.90 -15.66 -4.14
N ILE A 88 -12.36 -15.86 -5.37
CA ILE A 88 -11.50 -15.81 -6.57
C ILE A 88 -10.95 -14.40 -6.76
N ILE A 89 -11.80 -13.37 -6.66
CA ILE A 89 -11.38 -11.97 -6.82
C ILE A 89 -10.37 -11.59 -5.74
N SER A 90 -10.62 -11.94 -4.47
CA SER A 90 -9.65 -11.68 -3.39
C SER A 90 -8.33 -12.42 -3.59
N LEU A 91 -8.35 -13.67 -4.06
CA LEU A 91 -7.14 -14.44 -4.33
C LEU A 91 -6.31 -13.82 -5.46
N LEU A 92 -6.98 -13.43 -6.56
CA LEU A 92 -6.33 -12.72 -7.67
C LEU A 92 -5.77 -11.37 -7.20
N ALA A 93 -6.50 -10.61 -6.38
CA ALA A 93 -6.05 -9.34 -5.82
C ALA A 93 -4.76 -9.53 -5.00
N LEU A 94 -4.72 -10.55 -4.13
CA LEU A 94 -3.53 -10.92 -3.34
C LEU A 94 -2.34 -11.30 -4.22
N CYS A 95 -2.55 -12.16 -5.22
CA CYS A 95 -1.47 -12.60 -6.12
C CYS A 95 -0.88 -11.44 -6.93
N ILE A 96 -1.72 -10.62 -7.55
CA ILE A 96 -1.24 -9.49 -8.35
C ILE A 96 -0.61 -8.42 -7.44
N ASN A 97 -1.15 -8.18 -6.24
CA ASN A 97 -0.53 -7.27 -5.28
C ASN A 97 0.85 -7.77 -4.82
N LEU A 98 1.02 -9.07 -4.57
CA LEU A 98 2.32 -9.64 -4.24
C LEU A 98 3.35 -9.39 -5.35
N ILE A 99 3.00 -9.68 -6.61
CA ILE A 99 3.89 -9.43 -7.76
C ILE A 99 4.23 -7.94 -7.85
N ARG A 100 3.22 -7.06 -7.76
CA ARG A 100 3.40 -5.61 -7.82
C ARG A 100 4.37 -5.10 -6.75
N VAL A 101 4.19 -5.50 -5.49
CA VAL A 101 5.03 -5.03 -4.38
C VAL A 101 6.44 -5.60 -4.49
N VAL A 102 6.61 -6.82 -5.01
CA VAL A 102 7.95 -7.37 -5.33
C VAL A 102 8.64 -6.52 -6.39
N LEU A 103 7.96 -6.18 -7.50
CA LEU A 103 8.55 -5.32 -8.52
C LEU A 103 8.88 -3.91 -8.00
N LEU A 104 8.05 -3.36 -7.12
CA LEU A 104 8.33 -2.07 -6.45
C LEU A 104 9.54 -2.18 -5.50
N ALA A 105 9.70 -3.30 -4.80
CA ALA A 105 10.86 -3.52 -3.93
C ALA A 105 12.17 -3.65 -4.72
N LEU A 106 12.12 -4.21 -5.94
CA LEU A 106 13.28 -4.33 -6.83
C LEU A 106 13.79 -2.97 -7.36
N PHE A 107 13.05 -1.88 -7.18
CA PHE A 107 13.53 -0.53 -7.50
C PHE A 107 14.69 -0.09 -6.59
N TYR A 108 14.66 -0.42 -5.29
CA TYR A 108 15.66 0.03 -4.31
C TYR A 108 17.06 -0.58 -4.44
N PRO A 109 17.24 -1.81 -4.93
CA PRO A 109 18.56 -2.34 -5.25
C PRO A 109 18.97 -2.12 -6.72
N SER A 110 18.20 -1.35 -7.51
CA SER A 110 18.47 -1.14 -8.93
C SER A 110 19.35 0.08 -9.20
N HIS A 111 19.79 0.26 -10.45
CA HIS A 111 20.63 1.40 -10.84
C HIS A 111 19.91 2.76 -10.71
N TRP A 112 18.58 2.75 -10.49
CA TRP A 112 17.81 3.96 -10.16
C TRP A 112 18.27 4.63 -8.85
N THR A 113 18.76 3.83 -7.91
CA THR A 113 19.22 4.29 -6.59
C THR A 113 20.74 4.36 -6.49
N ASP A 114 21.46 4.14 -7.60
CA ASP A 114 22.90 4.35 -7.62
C ASP A 114 23.23 5.78 -7.26
N PHE A 115 24.21 5.95 -6.38
CA PHE A 115 24.63 7.26 -5.88
C PHE A 115 24.85 8.25 -7.03
N TYR A 116 25.54 7.83 -8.09
CA TYR A 116 25.76 8.67 -9.27
C TYR A 116 24.44 9.12 -9.93
N VAL A 117 23.56 8.18 -10.28
CA VAL A 117 22.31 8.47 -11.00
C VAL A 117 21.38 9.34 -10.14
N LEU A 118 21.25 9.01 -8.86
CA LEU A 118 20.35 9.65 -7.92
C LEU A 118 20.73 11.11 -7.63
N TYR A 119 22.02 11.40 -7.43
CA TYR A 119 22.49 12.75 -7.09
C TYR A 119 22.82 13.61 -8.31
N SER A 120 23.30 13.01 -9.41
CA SER A 120 23.59 13.78 -10.64
C SER A 120 22.34 14.09 -11.46
N GLY A 121 21.27 13.30 -11.28
CA GLY A 121 20.07 13.34 -12.10
C GLY A 121 20.30 12.88 -13.53
N ASP A 122 21.37 12.12 -13.79
CA ASP A 122 21.67 11.56 -15.11
C ASP A 122 21.07 10.16 -15.27
N TRP A 123 19.85 10.14 -15.79
CA TRP A 123 19.06 8.92 -16.00
C TRP A 123 19.53 8.11 -17.22
N GLN A 124 20.45 8.62 -18.03
CA GLN A 124 20.95 7.92 -19.22
C GLN A 124 21.75 6.66 -18.87
N PHE A 125 22.30 6.61 -17.66
CA PHE A 125 23.07 5.48 -17.15
C PHE A 125 22.19 4.35 -16.59
N VAL A 126 20.86 4.53 -16.53
CA VAL A 126 19.93 3.49 -16.08
C VAL A 126 19.72 2.46 -17.20
N PRO A 127 19.99 1.17 -16.96
CA PRO A 127 19.74 0.13 -17.95
C PRO A 127 18.27 0.04 -18.36
N PRO A 128 17.96 -0.24 -19.64
CA PRO A 128 16.57 -0.42 -20.10
C PRO A 128 15.79 -1.51 -19.36
N SER A 129 16.48 -2.53 -18.83
CA SER A 129 15.86 -3.59 -18.01
C SER A 129 15.19 -3.03 -16.75
N ASP A 130 15.86 -2.09 -16.08
CA ASP A 130 15.41 -1.53 -14.81
C ASP A 130 14.26 -0.56 -15.06
N MET A 131 14.31 0.15 -16.18
CA MET A 131 13.19 0.98 -16.65
C MET A 131 11.95 0.13 -16.97
N GLN A 132 12.11 -1.02 -17.62
CA GLN A 132 10.99 -1.93 -17.91
C GLN A 132 10.36 -2.51 -16.65
N ILE A 133 11.17 -2.86 -15.64
CA ILE A 133 10.68 -3.38 -14.34
C ILE A 133 9.84 -2.30 -13.65
N SER A 134 10.31 -1.06 -13.59
CA SER A 134 9.56 0.05 -12.99
C SER A 134 8.26 0.34 -13.75
N VAL A 135 8.30 0.34 -15.08
CA VAL A 135 7.07 0.50 -15.90
C VAL A 135 6.10 -0.65 -15.64
N ALA A 136 6.56 -1.90 -15.60
CA ALA A 136 5.72 -3.06 -15.30
C ALA A 136 5.06 -2.94 -13.91
N ALA A 137 5.81 -2.48 -12.89
CA ALA A 137 5.26 -2.22 -11.56
C ALA A 137 4.15 -1.15 -11.57
N THR A 138 4.32 -0.07 -12.35
CA THR A 138 3.28 0.96 -12.48
C THR A 138 2.04 0.43 -13.18
N VAL A 139 2.19 -0.35 -14.26
CA VAL A 139 1.06 -0.93 -15.01
C VAL A 139 0.28 -1.93 -14.15
N LEU A 140 0.97 -2.75 -13.35
CA LEU A 140 0.32 -3.66 -12.41
C LEU A 140 -0.48 -2.96 -11.30
N SER A 141 -0.27 -1.66 -11.07
CA SER A 141 -1.07 -0.89 -10.11
C SER A 141 -2.53 -0.75 -10.56
N ILE A 142 -2.81 -0.74 -11.87
CA ILE A 142 -4.17 -0.66 -12.41
C ILE A 142 -5.01 -1.88 -12.03
N PRO A 143 -4.63 -3.13 -12.40
CA PRO A 143 -5.42 -4.31 -12.05
C PRO A 143 -5.49 -4.51 -10.53
N VAL A 144 -4.46 -4.15 -9.76
CA VAL A 144 -4.54 -4.21 -8.28
C VAL A 144 -5.65 -3.31 -7.76
N THR A 145 -5.68 -2.03 -8.15
CA THR A 145 -6.73 -1.10 -7.71
C THR A 145 -8.13 -1.56 -8.16
N ALA A 146 -8.25 -2.04 -9.40
CA ALA A 146 -9.52 -2.54 -9.92
C ALA A 146 -10.02 -3.78 -9.16
N LEU A 147 -9.14 -4.75 -8.88
CA LEU A 147 -9.48 -5.95 -8.12
C LEU A 147 -9.78 -5.64 -6.65
N LEU A 148 -9.07 -4.70 -6.04
CA LEU A 148 -9.33 -4.21 -4.68
C LEU A 148 -10.74 -3.63 -4.57
N LEU A 149 -11.10 -2.70 -5.46
CA LEU A 149 -12.44 -2.09 -5.48
C LEU A 149 -13.52 -3.10 -5.82
N SER A 150 -13.23 -4.05 -6.72
CA SER A 150 -14.15 -5.15 -7.04
C SER A 150 -14.38 -6.07 -5.85
N ALA A 151 -13.33 -6.40 -5.09
CA ALA A 151 -13.44 -7.22 -3.88
C ALA A 151 -14.30 -6.52 -2.81
N LEU A 152 -14.05 -5.23 -2.57
CA LEU A 152 -14.85 -4.40 -1.67
C LEU A 152 -16.31 -4.33 -2.12
N MET A 153 -16.56 -4.12 -3.41
CA MET A 153 -17.92 -4.06 -3.97
C MET A 153 -18.67 -5.38 -3.80
N VAL A 154 -18.03 -6.51 -4.12
CA VAL A 154 -18.66 -7.84 -3.99
C VAL A 154 -18.95 -8.17 -2.53
N GLN A 155 -18.04 -7.80 -1.62
CA GLN A 155 -18.25 -7.97 -0.19
C GLN A 155 -19.40 -7.08 0.30
N ALA A 156 -19.42 -5.80 -0.09
CA ALA A 156 -20.47 -4.85 0.25
C ALA A 156 -21.84 -5.30 -0.28
N TRP A 157 -21.91 -5.78 -1.52
CA TRP A 157 -23.13 -6.31 -2.15
C TRP A 157 -23.74 -7.46 -1.35
N SER A 158 -22.92 -8.40 -0.89
CA SER A 158 -23.39 -9.53 -0.07
C SER A 158 -24.05 -9.08 1.23
N MET A 159 -23.61 -7.94 1.79
CA MET A 159 -24.15 -7.39 3.03
C MET A 159 -25.41 -6.53 2.82
N MET A 160 -25.57 -5.94 1.65
CA MET A 160 -26.70 -5.07 1.29
C MET A 160 -27.96 -5.82 0.85
N GLN A 161 -27.90 -7.14 0.67
CA GLN A 161 -29.08 -7.93 0.28
C GLN A 161 -30.25 -7.82 1.27
N LEU A 162 -29.96 -7.44 2.52
CA LEU A 162 -30.96 -7.26 3.58
C LEU A 162 -31.51 -5.83 3.68
N TRP A 163 -31.12 -4.91 2.81
CA TRP A 163 -31.59 -3.51 2.84
C TRP A 163 -32.79 -3.31 1.91
N THR A 164 -33.55 -2.24 2.14
CA THR A 164 -34.64 -1.84 1.25
C THR A 164 -34.10 -1.51 -0.15
N PRO A 165 -34.87 -1.81 -1.21
CA PRO A 165 -34.37 -1.74 -2.59
C PRO A 165 -33.92 -0.34 -3.00
N LEU A 166 -34.55 0.72 -2.46
CA LEU A 166 -34.19 2.11 -2.72
C LEU A 166 -32.80 2.46 -2.18
N TRP A 167 -32.54 2.20 -0.90
CA TRP A 167 -31.25 2.47 -0.29
C TRP A 167 -30.14 1.60 -0.90
N ARG A 168 -30.45 0.35 -1.23
CA ARG A 168 -29.53 -0.53 -1.95
C ARG A 168 -29.14 0.05 -3.31
N ALA A 169 -30.10 0.54 -4.10
CA ALA A 169 -29.81 1.12 -5.41
C ALA A 169 -28.93 2.37 -5.29
N LEU A 170 -29.23 3.27 -4.35
CA LEU A 170 -28.42 4.48 -4.11
C LEU A 170 -26.98 4.14 -3.71
N VAL A 171 -26.80 3.24 -2.75
CA VAL A 171 -25.47 2.86 -2.27
C VAL A 171 -24.67 2.17 -3.37
N VAL A 172 -25.28 1.30 -4.17
CA VAL A 172 -24.62 0.64 -5.30
C VAL A 172 -24.24 1.64 -6.38
N LEU A 173 -25.10 2.62 -6.67
CA LEU A 173 -24.82 3.68 -7.65
C LEU A 173 -23.64 4.54 -7.19
N VAL A 174 -23.66 5.04 -5.95
CA VAL A 174 -22.57 5.87 -5.40
C VAL A 174 -21.26 5.10 -5.34
N SER A 175 -21.30 3.87 -4.82
CA SER A 175 -20.11 3.01 -4.72
C SER A 175 -19.56 2.65 -6.11
N GLY A 176 -20.45 2.45 -7.08
CA GLY A 176 -20.10 2.14 -8.47
C GLY A 176 -19.42 3.32 -9.16
N LEU A 177 -20.01 4.52 -9.06
CA LEU A 177 -19.42 5.75 -9.58
C LEU A 177 -18.06 6.03 -8.96
N LEU A 178 -17.95 5.91 -7.64
CA LEU A 178 -16.71 6.15 -6.92
C LEU A 178 -15.62 5.14 -7.33
N SER A 179 -15.98 3.86 -7.47
CA SER A 179 -15.06 2.82 -7.94
C SER A 179 -14.60 3.06 -9.38
N LEU A 180 -15.52 3.41 -10.28
CA LEU A 180 -15.20 3.70 -11.68
C LEU A 180 -14.30 4.93 -11.80
N ALA A 181 -14.58 6.00 -11.05
CA ALA A 181 -13.75 7.20 -11.01
C ALA A 181 -12.33 6.89 -10.54
N THR A 182 -12.20 6.09 -9.48
CA THR A 182 -10.89 5.68 -8.94
C THR A 182 -10.11 4.81 -9.94
N VAL A 183 -10.77 3.87 -10.62
CA VAL A 183 -10.12 3.06 -11.67
C VAL A 183 -9.68 3.94 -12.84
N ALA A 184 -10.53 4.87 -13.29
CA ALA A 184 -10.19 5.80 -14.37
C ALA A 184 -8.98 6.68 -14.00
N LEU A 185 -8.93 7.23 -12.79
CA LEU A 185 -7.75 7.97 -12.31
C LEU A 185 -6.51 7.08 -12.17
N SER A 186 -6.66 5.79 -11.87
CA SER A 186 -5.53 4.85 -11.85
C SER A 186 -4.87 4.73 -13.23
N PHE A 187 -5.67 4.67 -14.31
CA PHE A 187 -5.15 4.69 -15.68
C PHE A 187 -4.41 5.99 -15.98
N VAL A 188 -5.02 7.14 -15.66
CA VAL A 188 -4.40 8.45 -15.88
C VAL A 188 -3.08 8.56 -15.13
N ASN A 189 -3.07 8.22 -13.84
CA ASN A 189 -1.86 8.22 -13.01
C ASN A 189 -0.78 7.27 -13.58
N CYS A 190 -1.15 6.08 -14.05
CA CYS A 190 -0.21 5.14 -14.66
C CYS A 190 0.42 5.71 -15.94
N ILE A 191 -0.36 6.35 -16.82
CA ILE A 191 0.17 6.96 -18.04
C ILE A 191 1.17 8.06 -17.70
N PHE A 192 0.84 8.96 -16.76
CA PHE A 192 1.76 10.01 -16.33
C PHE A 192 3.02 9.45 -15.67
N GLN A 193 2.90 8.42 -14.83
CA GLN A 193 4.04 7.77 -14.18
C GLN A 193 4.93 7.06 -15.20
N ALA A 194 4.36 6.31 -16.15
CA ALA A 194 5.10 5.63 -17.20
C ALA A 194 5.82 6.63 -18.12
N LYS A 195 5.16 7.74 -18.47
CA LYS A 195 5.78 8.82 -19.24
C LYS A 195 6.94 9.45 -18.44
N ASN A 196 6.74 9.72 -17.15
CA ASN A 196 7.79 10.26 -16.31
C ASN A 196 9.02 9.33 -16.25
N ILE A 197 8.80 8.02 -16.07
CA ILE A 197 9.88 7.03 -16.06
C ILE A 197 10.64 6.99 -17.40
N MET A 198 9.94 7.06 -18.54
CA MET A 198 10.57 6.99 -19.86
C MET A 198 11.27 8.27 -20.32
N TYR A 199 10.74 9.43 -19.95
CA TYR A 199 11.23 10.74 -20.42
C TYR A 199 11.98 11.54 -19.36
N ALA A 200 12.06 11.02 -18.12
CA ALA A 200 12.68 11.66 -16.98
C ALA A 200 12.30 13.16 -16.84
N ASP A 201 11.00 13.44 -17.01
CA ASP A 201 10.46 14.80 -17.03
C ASP A 201 10.72 15.49 -15.65
N PRO A 202 11.46 16.61 -15.57
CA PRO A 202 11.87 17.22 -14.30
C PRO A 202 10.71 17.75 -13.43
N PHE A 203 9.54 17.98 -14.03
CA PHE A 203 8.37 18.55 -13.36
C PHE A 203 7.11 17.71 -13.59
N PRO A 204 7.01 16.53 -12.96
CA PRO A 204 5.81 15.74 -13.08
C PRO A 204 4.63 16.45 -12.39
N PRO A 205 3.43 16.42 -12.99
CA PRO A 205 2.23 16.98 -12.38
C PRO A 205 1.83 16.19 -11.12
N ARG A 206 2.36 16.61 -9.95
CA ARG A 206 2.11 15.98 -8.64
C ARG A 206 0.62 15.98 -8.25
N TRP A 207 -0.19 16.83 -8.88
CA TRP A 207 -1.63 16.91 -8.63
C TRP A 207 -2.37 15.62 -9.03
N VAL A 208 -1.97 14.97 -10.12
CA VAL A 208 -2.61 13.72 -10.60
C VAL A 208 -2.40 12.60 -9.58
N ARG A 209 -1.16 12.45 -9.09
CA ARG A 209 -0.80 11.48 -8.04
C ARG A 209 -1.62 11.74 -6.78
N LYS A 210 -1.68 13.00 -6.31
CA LYS A 210 -2.47 13.38 -5.12
C LYS A 210 -3.96 13.11 -5.27
N LEU A 211 -4.55 13.42 -6.42
CA LEU A 211 -5.97 13.13 -6.68
C LEU A 211 -6.26 11.63 -6.73
N TYR A 212 -5.39 10.85 -7.38
CA TYR A 212 -5.51 9.40 -7.42
C TYR A 212 -5.45 8.78 -6.02
N LEU A 213 -4.50 9.23 -5.19
CA LEU A 213 -4.40 8.80 -3.80
C LEU A 213 -5.66 9.20 -3.01
N ALA A 214 -6.10 10.45 -3.12
CA ALA A 214 -7.30 10.93 -2.44
C ALA A 214 -8.57 10.15 -2.83
N LEU A 215 -8.78 9.84 -4.13
CA LEU A 215 -9.92 9.03 -4.57
C LEU A 215 -9.83 7.58 -4.10
N THR A 216 -8.64 6.98 -4.16
CA THR A 216 -8.42 5.60 -3.67
C THR A 216 -8.76 5.50 -2.18
N THR A 217 -8.24 6.44 -1.41
CA THR A 217 -8.41 6.51 0.04
C THR A 217 -9.84 6.88 0.42
N GLY A 218 -10.48 7.79 -0.33
CA GLY A 218 -11.91 8.10 -0.20
C GLY A 218 -12.81 6.89 -0.52
N SER A 219 -12.47 6.11 -1.55
CA SER A 219 -13.20 4.89 -1.93
C SER A 219 -13.15 3.85 -0.82
N ILE A 220 -11.96 3.57 -0.31
CA ILE A 220 -11.76 2.63 0.79
C ILE A 220 -12.53 3.08 2.03
N SER A 221 -12.42 4.35 2.39
CA SER A 221 -13.12 4.93 3.53
C SER A 221 -14.64 4.83 3.39
N TRP A 222 -15.18 5.07 2.20
CA TRP A 222 -16.59 4.90 1.89
C TRP A 222 -17.06 3.45 2.07
N PHE A 223 -16.34 2.47 1.53
CA PHE A 223 -16.69 1.07 1.71
C PHE A 223 -16.61 0.64 3.18
N THR A 224 -15.56 1.06 3.91
CA THR A 224 -15.44 0.82 5.34
C THR A 224 -16.62 1.41 6.12
N PHE A 225 -17.02 2.65 5.80
CA PHE A 225 -18.16 3.30 6.43
C PHE A 225 -19.46 2.52 6.23
N LEU A 226 -19.70 2.00 5.02
CA LEU A 226 -20.85 1.15 4.74
C LEU A 226 -20.84 -0.14 5.57
N PHE A 227 -19.67 -0.74 5.77
CA PHE A 227 -19.53 -1.89 6.66
C PHE A 227 -19.87 -1.54 8.11
N VAL A 228 -19.35 -0.43 8.63
CA VAL A 228 -19.63 0.02 10.00
C VAL A 228 -21.12 0.29 10.19
N ILE A 229 -21.77 1.01 9.27
CA ILE A 229 -23.23 1.25 9.33
C ILE A 229 -23.98 -0.08 9.36
N ARG A 230 -23.62 -1.04 8.50
CA ARG A 230 -24.29 -2.33 8.48
C ARG A 230 -24.17 -3.05 9.82
N LEU A 231 -22.99 -3.01 10.43
CA LEU A 231 -22.73 -3.63 11.72
C LEU A 231 -23.51 -2.92 12.84
N VAL A 232 -23.58 -1.59 12.84
CA VAL A 232 -24.39 -0.80 13.78
C VAL A 232 -25.88 -1.08 13.61
N MET A 233 -26.39 -1.09 12.37
CA MET A 233 -27.79 -1.42 12.07
C MET A 233 -28.13 -2.84 12.50
N HIS A 234 -27.26 -3.81 12.19
CA HIS A 234 -27.43 -5.19 12.62
C HIS A 234 -27.43 -5.31 14.15
N MET A 235 -26.51 -4.61 14.83
CA MET A 235 -26.50 -4.55 16.28
C MET A 235 -27.77 -3.90 16.80
N TRP A 236 -28.26 -2.80 16.23
CA TRP A 236 -29.47 -2.10 16.64
C TRP A 236 -30.72 -2.95 16.48
N THR A 237 -30.93 -3.54 15.31
CA THR A 237 -32.07 -4.43 15.04
C THR A 237 -32.03 -5.67 15.92
N ASN A 238 -30.84 -6.20 16.24
CA ASN A 238 -30.69 -7.33 17.16
C ASN A 238 -30.54 -6.92 18.64
N ARG A 239 -30.48 -5.61 18.98
CA ARG A 239 -30.33 -5.06 20.34
C ARG A 239 -31.66 -4.77 21.06
N SER A 240 -32.77 -5.34 20.59
CA SER A 240 -33.90 -5.60 21.49
C SER A 240 -33.79 -6.97 22.14
N ILE A 241 -32.59 -7.39 22.56
CA ILE A 241 -32.43 -8.35 23.64
C ILE A 241 -31.29 -7.84 24.52
N LEU A 242 -31.68 -7.34 25.69
CA LEU A 242 -30.82 -6.99 26.82
C LEU A 242 -29.74 -8.04 27.09
N PRO A 243 -28.69 -7.71 27.88
CA PRO A 243 -27.69 -8.65 28.38
C PRO A 243 -28.35 -9.72 29.25
N SER A 244 -28.99 -10.72 28.62
CA SER A 244 -29.51 -11.89 29.30
C SER A 244 -28.36 -12.86 29.49
N MET A 245 -27.56 -12.61 30.53
CA MET A 245 -26.85 -13.57 31.39
C MET A 245 -26.16 -14.82 30.79
N LYS A 246 -25.93 -14.89 29.48
CA LYS A 246 -25.34 -16.07 28.79
C LYS A 246 -24.25 -15.64 27.80
N GLY A 247 -23.25 -14.92 28.30
CA GLY A 247 -21.99 -14.64 27.60
C GLY A 247 -22.15 -13.77 26.34
N LEU A 248 -21.06 -13.12 25.93
CA LEU A 248 -20.97 -12.55 24.60
C LEU A 248 -21.20 -13.68 23.59
N LYS A 249 -22.31 -13.62 22.83
CA LYS A 249 -22.58 -14.60 21.78
C LYS A 249 -21.43 -14.50 20.78
N ALA A 250 -20.91 -15.63 20.30
CA ALA A 250 -19.71 -15.61 19.44
C ALA A 250 -19.90 -14.74 18.17
N MET A 251 -21.15 -14.55 17.74
CA MET A 251 -21.55 -13.59 16.71
C MET A 251 -21.27 -12.12 17.05
N ASP A 252 -21.39 -11.69 18.31
CA ASP A 252 -21.11 -10.31 18.73
C ASP A 252 -19.62 -10.02 18.73
N VAL A 253 -18.82 -10.99 19.22
CA VAL A 253 -17.35 -10.93 19.14
C VAL A 253 -16.92 -10.87 17.68
N LEU A 254 -17.56 -11.63 16.80
CA LEU A 254 -17.27 -11.60 15.37
C LEU A 254 -17.51 -10.21 14.75
N ILE A 255 -18.65 -9.61 15.06
CA ILE A 255 -19.04 -8.29 14.58
C ILE A 255 -18.03 -7.25 15.05
N ILE A 256 -17.62 -7.31 16.32
CA ILE A 256 -16.63 -6.40 16.91
C ILE A 256 -15.26 -6.60 16.26
N THR A 257 -14.78 -7.84 16.13
CA THR A 257 -13.48 -8.13 15.50
C THR A 257 -13.45 -7.67 14.04
N ASN A 258 -14.51 -7.93 13.26
CA ASN A 258 -14.59 -7.49 11.87
C ASN A 258 -14.70 -5.95 11.76
N SER A 259 -15.37 -5.29 12.71
CA SER A 259 -15.41 -3.82 12.79
C SER A 259 -14.02 -3.23 13.04
N ILE A 260 -13.26 -3.79 13.99
CA ILE A 260 -11.90 -3.33 14.31
C ILE A 260 -10.96 -3.56 13.13
N LEU A 261 -11.04 -4.72 12.47
CA LEU A 261 -10.22 -5.02 11.29
C LEU A 261 -10.46 -4.01 10.16
N MET A 262 -11.69 -3.54 10.00
CA MET A 262 -12.04 -2.54 8.99
C MET A 262 -11.66 -1.10 9.38
N LEU A 263 -11.38 -0.82 10.67
CA LEU A 263 -10.91 0.48 11.15
C LEU A 263 -9.42 0.73 10.78
N ILE A 264 -8.64 -0.33 10.66
CA ILE A 264 -7.20 -0.27 10.31
C ILE A 264 -6.96 0.46 8.98
N PRO A 265 -7.64 0.12 7.86
CA PRO A 265 -7.54 0.90 6.61
C PRO A 265 -7.84 2.39 6.75
N VAL A 266 -8.78 2.78 7.62
CA VAL A 266 -9.17 4.20 7.81
C VAL A 266 -8.10 4.97 8.58
N LEU A 267 -7.42 4.32 9.54
CA LEU A 267 -6.28 4.94 10.21
C LEU A 267 -5.12 5.17 9.24
N PHE A 268 -4.79 4.18 8.41
CA PHE A 268 -3.73 4.34 7.41
C PHE A 268 -4.09 5.38 6.33
N ALA A 269 -5.36 5.40 5.91
CA ALA A 269 -5.93 6.45 5.07
C ALA A 269 -5.77 7.85 5.68
N GLY A 270 -6.01 8.01 6.98
CA GLY A 270 -5.84 9.27 7.68
C GLY A 270 -4.37 9.70 7.80
N LEU A 271 -3.49 8.75 8.10
CA LEU A 271 -2.04 8.98 8.18
C LEU A 271 -1.47 9.43 6.84
N GLU A 272 -2.01 8.95 5.71
CA GLU A 272 -1.57 9.37 4.37
C GLU A 272 -1.68 10.88 4.12
N PHE A 273 -2.70 11.53 4.67
CA PHE A 273 -2.86 12.98 4.54
C PHE A 273 -1.98 13.77 5.52
N LEU A 274 -1.60 13.18 6.65
CA LEU A 274 -0.73 13.81 7.65
C LEU A 274 0.76 13.67 7.26
N ASP A 275 1.17 12.52 6.75
CA ASP A 275 2.54 12.20 6.34
C ASP A 275 2.88 12.59 4.89
N SER A 276 1.97 13.27 4.18
CA SER A 276 2.24 13.83 2.85
C SER A 276 3.43 14.82 2.82
N ALA A 277 4.00 15.17 3.98
CA ALA A 277 5.20 15.98 4.15
C ALA A 277 6.48 15.19 4.49
N SER A 278 6.42 13.91 4.90
CA SER A 278 7.55 13.17 5.51
C SER A 278 8.18 12.07 4.62
N GLY A 279 7.70 11.88 3.39
CA GLY A 279 8.30 10.93 2.44
C GLY A 279 7.91 9.47 2.65
N PHE A 280 6.88 9.20 3.45
CA PHE A 280 6.34 7.86 3.64
C PHE A 280 5.28 7.53 2.58
N GLU A 281 5.52 6.51 1.74
CA GLU A 281 4.57 5.97 0.73
C GLU A 281 3.39 5.20 1.37
N SER A 282 2.62 5.90 2.22
CA SER A 282 1.46 5.42 2.98
C SER A 282 0.32 4.89 2.10
N GLY A 283 0.15 5.42 0.89
CA GLY A 283 -0.90 4.96 -0.04
C GLY A 283 -0.78 3.48 -0.42
N SER A 284 0.44 2.94 -0.57
CA SER A 284 0.63 1.51 -0.86
C SER A 284 0.30 0.63 0.37
N LEU A 285 0.59 1.11 1.57
CA LEU A 285 0.24 0.43 2.82
C LEU A 285 -1.26 0.33 3.01
N THR A 286 -1.99 1.41 2.72
CA THR A 286 -3.46 1.44 2.80
C THR A 286 -4.06 0.40 1.87
N GLN A 287 -3.59 0.33 0.61
CA GLN A 287 -4.03 -0.68 -0.35
C GLN A 287 -3.74 -2.11 0.11
N THR A 288 -2.51 -2.39 0.56
CA THR A 288 -2.13 -3.73 1.02
C THR A 288 -2.89 -4.14 2.29
N SER A 289 -3.10 -3.22 3.22
CA SER A 289 -3.87 -3.48 4.46
C SER A 289 -5.30 -3.90 4.14
N VAL A 290 -5.97 -3.22 3.21
CA VAL A 290 -7.33 -3.58 2.76
C VAL A 290 -7.33 -4.99 2.16
N VAL A 291 -6.41 -5.27 1.23
CA VAL A 291 -6.33 -6.58 0.56
C VAL A 291 -6.15 -7.74 1.56
N ILE A 292 -5.52 -7.50 2.70
CA ILE A 292 -5.31 -8.50 3.77
C ILE A 292 -6.51 -8.59 4.71
N VAL A 293 -7.10 -7.46 5.08
CA VAL A 293 -8.24 -7.37 6.01
C VAL A 293 -9.49 -8.09 5.46
N LEU A 294 -9.75 -7.99 4.16
CA LEU A 294 -10.92 -8.61 3.53
C LEU A 294 -10.97 -10.14 3.75
N PRO A 295 -9.95 -10.92 3.33
CA PRO A 295 -9.82 -12.33 3.63
C PRO A 295 -9.96 -12.67 5.11
N LEU A 296 -9.25 -11.93 5.98
CA LEU A 296 -9.26 -12.16 7.42
C LEU A 296 -10.65 -12.05 8.02
N GLY A 297 -11.38 -10.99 7.68
CA GLY A 297 -12.76 -10.81 8.13
C GLY A 297 -13.65 -12.00 7.75
N THR A 298 -13.49 -12.51 6.53
CA THR A 298 -14.25 -13.69 6.08
C THR A 298 -13.83 -14.99 6.77
N LEU A 299 -12.55 -15.19 7.08
CA LEU A 299 -12.03 -16.39 7.74
C LEU A 299 -12.42 -16.45 9.22
N VAL A 300 -12.34 -15.31 9.92
CA VAL A 300 -12.78 -15.21 11.31
C VAL A 300 -14.28 -15.51 11.43
N ALA A 301 -15.09 -15.00 10.48
CA ALA A 301 -16.51 -15.34 10.36
C ALA A 301 -16.77 -16.84 10.21
N GLN A 302 -15.96 -17.51 9.41
CA GLN A 302 -16.10 -18.93 9.16
C GLN A 302 -15.73 -19.79 10.38
N ARG A 303 -14.62 -19.47 11.05
CA ARG A 303 -14.16 -20.24 12.21
C ARG A 303 -15.16 -20.18 13.36
N ILE A 304 -15.75 -19.01 13.59
CA ILE A 304 -16.72 -18.82 14.67
C ILE A 304 -18.05 -19.51 14.34
N ALA A 305 -18.58 -19.36 13.13
CA ALA A 305 -19.79 -20.07 12.72
C ALA A 305 -19.65 -21.61 12.84
N THR A 306 -18.46 -22.13 12.57
CA THR A 306 -18.17 -23.57 12.72
C THR A 306 -18.09 -23.99 14.20
N ARG A 307 -17.54 -23.14 15.08
CA ARG A 307 -17.49 -23.39 16.53
C ARG A 307 -18.88 -23.42 17.16
N ASP A 308 -19.77 -22.51 16.78
CA ASP A 308 -21.14 -22.46 17.29
C ASP A 308 -21.94 -23.71 16.90
N THR A 309 -21.71 -24.23 15.68
CA THR A 309 -22.38 -25.46 15.20
C THR A 309 -21.90 -26.71 15.95
N CYS A 310 -20.60 -26.76 16.30
CA CYS A 310 -20.02 -27.88 17.04
C CYS A 310 -20.44 -27.90 18.52
N LEU A 311 -20.61 -26.72 19.15
CA LEU A 311 -21.10 -26.60 20.53
C LEU A 311 -22.58 -27.01 20.67
N ILE A 312 -23.39 -26.77 19.64
CA ILE A 312 -24.80 -27.23 19.60
C ILE A 312 -24.85 -28.75 19.46
N LEU A 313 -23.98 -29.34 18.65
CA LEU A 313 -23.87 -30.79 18.45
C LEU A 313 -23.30 -31.54 19.66
N TRP A 314 -22.54 -30.88 20.53
CA TRP A 314 -22.03 -31.46 21.78
C TRP A 314 -22.98 -31.29 22.98
N ARG A 315 -24.04 -30.48 22.82
CA ARG A 315 -25.12 -30.28 23.80
C ARG A 315 -26.40 -31.07 23.48
N LEU A 316 -26.43 -31.78 22.36
CA LEU A 316 -27.44 -32.77 21.97
C LEU A 316 -26.88 -34.18 22.19
#